data_AF-A0A6G3C5L0-F1
#
_entry.id   AF-A0A6G3C5L0-F1
#
_cell.length_a   1.000
_cell.length_b   1.000
_cell.length_c   1.000
_cell.angle_alpha   90.00
_cell.angle_beta   90.00
_cell.angle_gamma   90.00
#
_symmetry.space_group_name_H-M   'P 1'
#
loop_
_entity.id
_entity.type
_entity.pdbx_description
1 polymer ?
#
loop_
_entity_poly.entity_id
_entity_poly.type
_entity_poly.pdbx_seq_one_letter_code
_entity_poly.pdbx_strand_id
1 'polypeptide(L)'
;MSLRIVVTVKYVPDATGDRHFADDLTVDRDDVDGLLSELDEYAVEQALQISENSDDDVEITVLTVGPEDAKDALRKALSMGADKAIHVEDDDIHGTDAIGTSLVLAKAIEKAGYDLVISGMASTDGTMGVVPALLAERLGVPQVTLLSEVSVEGGTVKGRRDGDAASENLEASLPAVVSVTDQSGEARYPSFKGIMAAKKKPVESWDLSDLDIDAEEVGLEGAYTTVDGAAERPARTAGTIVKDEGEGGKQLAEFLAGQKFI
;
A
#
# COMPACT_ATOMS: atom_id res chain seq x y z
N MET A 1 -9.10 -26.75 3.29
CA MET A 1 -7.64 -26.46 3.26
C MET A 1 -7.43 -25.18 4.03
N SER A 2 -6.19 -24.74 4.31
CA SER A 2 -5.97 -23.43 4.92
C SER A 2 -5.37 -22.49 3.89
N LEU A 3 -5.96 -21.30 3.74
CA LEU A 3 -5.50 -20.24 2.84
C LEU A 3 -4.67 -19.23 3.64
N ARG A 4 -3.41 -19.02 3.26
CA ARG A 4 -2.55 -18.03 3.90
C ARG A 4 -2.49 -16.77 3.07
N ILE A 5 -3.00 -15.68 3.64
CA ILE A 5 -2.98 -14.36 3.02
C ILE A 5 -1.90 -13.51 3.69
N VAL A 6 -0.99 -12.96 2.89
CA VAL A 6 -0.06 -11.91 3.35
C VAL A 6 -0.57 -10.56 2.84
N VAL A 7 -0.81 -9.62 3.75
CA VAL A 7 -1.18 -8.24 3.39
C VAL A 7 0.02 -7.34 3.62
N THR A 8 0.56 -6.74 2.57
CA THR A 8 1.63 -5.74 2.73
C THR A 8 1.02 -4.40 3.12
N VAL A 9 1.49 -3.82 4.21
CA VAL A 9 1.04 -2.53 4.71
C VAL A 9 2.21 -1.59 4.91
N LYS A 10 1.98 -0.28 4.75
CA LYS A 10 3.02 0.74 4.93
C LYS A 10 2.64 1.75 6.01
N TYR A 11 3.63 2.12 6.82
CA TYR A 11 3.55 3.27 7.71
C TYR A 11 3.97 4.55 6.96
N VAL A 12 3.08 5.54 6.98
CA VAL A 12 3.23 6.79 6.22
C VAL A 12 2.89 7.99 7.09
N PRO A 13 3.51 9.16 6.88
CA PRO A 13 3.12 10.39 7.56
C PRO A 13 1.66 10.75 7.29
N ASP A 14 0.92 11.19 8.31
CA ASP A 14 -0.47 11.61 8.18
C ASP A 14 -0.59 12.72 7.12
N ALA A 15 -1.50 12.53 6.15
CA ALA A 15 -1.74 13.48 5.07
C ALA A 15 -2.26 14.85 5.54
N THR A 16 -2.80 14.92 6.77
CA THR A 16 -3.25 16.15 7.43
C THR A 16 -2.13 16.89 8.18
N GLY A 17 -0.98 16.24 8.39
CA GLY A 17 0.23 16.82 8.98
C GLY A 17 1.07 17.64 8.01
N ASP A 18 2.10 18.29 8.53
CA ASP A 18 3.04 19.10 7.75
C ASP A 18 4.15 18.23 7.13
N ARG A 19 3.77 17.46 6.11
CA ARG A 19 4.65 16.49 5.47
C ARG A 19 5.78 17.18 4.70
N HIS A 20 7.01 16.74 4.95
CA HIS A 20 8.20 17.23 4.28
C HIS A 20 9.20 16.09 4.05
N PHE A 21 10.31 16.42 3.39
CA PHE A 21 11.43 15.51 3.19
C PHE A 21 12.54 15.85 4.18
N ALA A 22 13.27 14.84 4.63
CA ALA A 22 14.49 15.00 5.39
C ALA A 22 15.63 15.58 4.52
N ASP A 23 16.76 15.91 5.15
CA ASP A 23 17.93 16.51 4.48
C ASP A 23 18.48 15.64 3.32
N ASP A 24 18.30 14.32 3.38
CA ASP A 24 18.70 13.36 2.36
C ASP A 24 17.62 13.08 1.30
N LEU A 25 16.55 13.89 1.29
CA LEU A 25 15.40 13.81 0.38
C LEU A 25 14.52 12.55 0.57
N THR A 26 14.73 11.77 1.63
CA THR A 26 13.80 10.73 2.06
C THR A 26 12.60 11.34 2.77
N VAL A 27 11.51 10.57 2.90
CA VAL A 27 10.31 11.01 3.62
C VAL A 27 10.60 11.12 5.11
N ASP A 28 10.36 12.30 5.69
CA ASP A 28 10.46 12.51 7.15
C ASP A 28 9.32 11.76 7.86
N ARG A 29 9.69 10.96 8.86
CA ARG A 29 8.76 10.19 9.71
C ARG A 29 8.91 10.50 11.20
N ASP A 30 9.80 11.43 11.56
CA ASP A 30 10.10 11.76 12.95
C ASP A 30 9.26 12.96 13.43
N ASP A 31 9.07 13.96 12.55
CA ASP A 31 8.43 15.23 12.91
C ASP A 31 6.90 15.24 12.70
N VAL A 32 6.35 14.20 12.06
CA VAL A 32 4.92 14.07 11.75
C VAL A 32 4.42 12.70 12.20
N ASP A 33 3.35 12.68 12.99
CA ASP A 33 2.66 11.44 13.37
C ASP A 33 2.32 10.63 12.10
N GLY A 34 2.77 9.37 12.07
CA GLY A 34 2.42 8.46 11.00
C GLY A 34 1.28 7.51 11.34
N LEU A 35 0.75 6.87 10.31
CA LEU A 35 -0.38 5.96 10.38
C LEU A 35 -0.23 4.82 9.36
N LEU A 36 -1.10 3.81 9.47
CA LEU A 36 -1.31 2.83 8.41
C LEU A 36 -1.81 3.56 7.17
N SER A 37 -1.12 3.45 6.04
CA SER A 37 -1.59 4.10 4.80
C SER A 37 -3.04 3.75 4.53
N GLU A 38 -3.85 4.77 4.29
CA GLU A 38 -5.29 4.65 4.13
C GLU A 38 -5.64 3.74 2.94
N LEU A 39 -4.77 3.71 1.92
CA LEU A 39 -4.90 2.82 0.78
C LEU A 39 -4.65 1.35 1.12
N ASP A 40 -3.85 1.08 2.15
CA ASP A 40 -3.59 -0.27 2.65
C ASP A 40 -4.66 -0.75 3.64
N GLU A 41 -5.45 0.17 4.25
CA GLU A 41 -6.63 -0.22 5.04
C GLU A 41 -7.64 -1.02 4.18
N TYR A 42 -7.79 -0.66 2.91
CA TYR A 42 -8.62 -1.41 1.96
C TYR A 42 -8.09 -2.83 1.71
N ALA A 43 -6.77 -2.99 1.59
CA ALA A 43 -6.14 -4.31 1.41
C ALA A 43 -6.37 -5.22 2.62
N VAL A 44 -6.26 -4.67 3.83
CA VAL A 44 -6.57 -5.38 5.08
C VAL A 44 -8.06 -5.76 5.12
N GLU A 45 -8.96 -4.84 4.76
CA GLU A 45 -10.40 -5.13 4.70
C GLU A 45 -10.72 -6.26 3.71
N GLN A 46 -10.15 -6.23 2.51
CA GLN A 46 -10.43 -7.27 1.51
C GLN A 46 -9.92 -8.64 1.95
N ALA A 47 -8.77 -8.71 2.64
CA ALA A 47 -8.31 -9.96 3.24
C ALA A 47 -9.32 -10.51 4.28
N LEU A 48 -9.87 -9.62 5.11
CA LEU A 48 -10.89 -9.98 6.11
C LEU A 48 -12.19 -10.43 5.46
N GLN A 49 -12.65 -9.75 4.41
CA GLN A 49 -13.83 -10.15 3.64
C GLN A 49 -13.63 -11.52 2.98
N ILE A 50 -12.45 -11.79 2.41
CA ILE A 50 -12.13 -13.11 1.86
C ILE A 50 -12.20 -14.17 2.96
N SER A 51 -11.63 -13.90 4.13
CA SER A 51 -11.70 -14.81 5.28
C SER A 51 -13.14 -15.08 5.74
N GLU A 52 -13.97 -14.05 5.86
CA GLU A 52 -15.36 -14.16 6.33
C GLU A 52 -16.28 -14.90 5.34
N ASN A 53 -15.98 -14.84 4.05
CA ASN A 53 -16.75 -15.49 2.99
C ASN A 53 -16.16 -16.85 2.53
N SER A 54 -15.05 -17.28 3.14
CA SER A 54 -14.38 -18.53 2.81
C SER A 54 -14.96 -19.72 3.60
N ASP A 55 -15.14 -20.86 2.93
CA ASP A 55 -15.40 -22.14 3.59
C ASP A 55 -14.10 -22.78 4.16
N ASP A 56 -12.94 -22.32 3.70
CA ASP A 56 -11.60 -22.72 4.16
C ASP A 56 -11.12 -21.84 5.33
N ASP A 57 -10.29 -22.41 6.21
CA ASP A 57 -9.62 -21.65 7.29
C ASP A 57 -8.62 -20.65 6.69
N VAL A 58 -8.85 -19.35 6.87
CA VAL A 58 -7.97 -18.30 6.36
C VAL A 58 -7.13 -17.71 7.48
N GLU A 59 -5.80 -17.66 7.30
CA GLU A 59 -4.86 -16.99 8.21
C GLU A 59 -4.30 -15.74 7.52
N ILE A 60 -4.48 -14.58 8.15
CA ILE A 60 -4.06 -13.28 7.61
C ILE A 60 -2.83 -12.78 8.37
N THR A 61 -1.73 -12.61 7.64
CA THR A 61 -0.48 -12.02 8.13
C THR A 61 -0.31 -10.63 7.55
N VAL A 62 -0.19 -9.61 8.40
CA VAL A 62 0.15 -8.24 7.95
C VAL A 62 1.66 -8.05 8.02
N LEU A 63 2.26 -7.53 6.95
CA LEU A 63 3.71 -7.38 6.80
C LEU A 63 4.05 -5.92 6.50
N THR A 64 4.95 -5.32 7.29
CA THR A 64 5.50 -3.99 7.03
C THR A 64 7.02 -4.03 6.99
N VAL A 65 7.60 -3.12 6.22
CA VAL A 65 9.03 -2.79 6.22
C VAL A 65 9.15 -1.32 6.61
N GLY A 66 9.92 -1.00 7.64
CA GLY A 66 10.07 0.38 8.09
C GLY A 66 10.65 0.50 9.50
N PRO A 67 10.80 1.73 10.01
CA PRO A 67 11.36 1.99 11.34
C PRO A 67 10.47 1.43 12.47
N GLU A 68 10.96 1.44 13.71
CA GLU A 68 10.23 1.01 14.91
C GLU A 68 8.76 1.49 14.96
N ASP A 69 8.52 2.76 14.61
CA ASP A 69 7.17 3.36 14.63
C ASP A 69 6.21 2.75 13.60
N ALA A 70 6.73 2.04 12.59
CA ALA A 70 5.91 1.28 11.65
C ALA A 70 5.09 0.16 12.33
N LYS A 71 5.44 -0.22 13.57
CA LYS A 71 4.60 -1.09 14.40
C LYS A 71 3.21 -0.50 14.67
N ASP A 72 3.02 0.81 14.57
CA ASP A 72 1.69 1.42 14.71
C ASP A 72 0.76 1.08 13.54
N ALA A 73 1.30 0.99 12.32
CA ALA A 73 0.53 0.48 11.18
C ALA A 73 0.11 -0.98 11.39
N LEU A 74 1.02 -1.82 11.90
CA LEU A 74 0.71 -3.21 12.25
C LEU A 74 -0.34 -3.30 13.36
N ARG A 75 -0.22 -2.51 14.43
CA ARG A 75 -1.19 -2.48 15.54
C ARG A 75 -2.58 -2.12 15.04
N LYS A 76 -2.69 -1.13 14.14
CA LYS A 76 -3.94 -0.77 13.48
C LYS A 76 -4.50 -1.95 12.68
N ALA A 77 -3.72 -2.57 11.80
CA ALA A 77 -4.19 -3.70 10.99
C ALA A 77 -4.60 -4.94 11.82
N LEU A 78 -3.84 -5.27 12.87
CA LEU A 78 -4.17 -6.32 13.84
C LEU A 78 -5.48 -6.03 14.58
N SER A 79 -5.76 -4.76 14.86
CA SER A 79 -6.99 -4.31 15.52
C SER A 79 -8.22 -4.33 14.60
N MET A 80 -8.02 -4.23 13.29
CA MET A 80 -9.07 -4.43 12.28
C MET A 80 -9.49 -5.89 12.20
N GLY A 81 -8.52 -6.82 12.26
CA GLY A 81 -8.82 -8.24 12.31
C GLY A 81 -7.68 -9.20 12.00
N ALA A 82 -6.59 -8.76 11.36
CA ALA A 82 -5.48 -9.63 10.94
C ALA A 82 -4.91 -10.49 12.06
N ASP A 83 -4.55 -11.75 11.81
CA ASP A 83 -4.25 -12.74 12.84
C ASP A 83 -2.87 -12.56 13.49
N LYS A 84 -1.87 -12.23 12.66
CA LYS A 84 -0.48 -12.01 13.09
C LYS A 84 0.20 -10.94 12.25
N ALA A 85 1.34 -10.46 12.73
CA ALA A 85 2.11 -9.43 12.05
C ALA A 85 3.59 -9.81 11.92
N ILE A 86 4.22 -9.29 10.88
CA ILE A 86 5.65 -9.33 10.65
C ILE A 86 6.13 -7.89 10.44
N HIS A 87 7.17 -7.51 11.17
CA HIS A 87 7.88 -6.25 11.02
C HIS A 87 9.30 -6.53 10.55
N VAL A 88 9.66 -5.99 9.39
CA VAL A 88 11.06 -5.99 8.96
C VAL A 88 11.65 -4.63 9.27
N GLU A 89 12.71 -4.62 10.08
CA GLU A 89 13.39 -3.43 10.56
C GLU A 89 14.89 -3.64 10.53
N ASP A 90 15.59 -2.75 9.85
CA ASP A 90 17.05 -2.70 9.79
C ASP A 90 17.46 -1.28 9.37
N ASP A 91 18.50 -0.73 10.00
CA ASP A 91 18.99 0.63 9.71
C ASP A 91 19.48 0.74 8.25
N ASP A 92 20.00 -0.35 7.68
CA ASP A 92 20.54 -0.38 6.31
C ASP A 92 19.43 -0.29 5.24
N ILE A 93 18.15 -0.42 5.60
CA ILE A 93 17.01 -0.25 4.68
C ILE A 93 16.76 1.25 4.36
N HIS A 94 17.28 2.16 5.18
CA HIS A 94 16.99 3.59 5.08
C HIS A 94 17.26 4.16 3.69
N GLY A 95 16.23 4.81 3.13
CA GLY A 95 16.27 5.43 1.81
C GLY A 95 16.26 4.45 0.63
N THR A 96 15.99 3.16 0.84
CA THR A 96 15.81 2.20 -0.27
C THR A 96 14.66 2.63 -1.19
N ASP A 97 14.82 2.40 -2.49
CA ASP A 97 13.76 2.68 -3.46
C ASP A 97 12.71 1.56 -3.56
N ALA A 98 11.76 1.67 -4.51
CA ALA A 98 10.73 0.67 -4.70
C ALA A 98 11.28 -0.70 -5.13
N ILE A 99 12.42 -0.74 -5.85
CA ILE A 99 13.05 -1.98 -6.28
C ILE A 99 13.67 -2.67 -5.07
N GLY A 100 14.44 -1.98 -4.24
CA GLY A 100 14.98 -2.53 -2.99
C GLY A 100 13.88 -2.90 -1.99
N THR A 101 12.85 -2.05 -1.82
CA THR A 101 11.68 -2.36 -0.96
C THR A 101 11.01 -3.67 -1.38
N SER A 102 10.81 -3.87 -2.69
CA SER A 102 10.20 -5.09 -3.20
C SER A 102 11.07 -6.33 -2.99
N LEU A 103 12.41 -6.21 -2.93
CA LEU A 103 13.30 -7.31 -2.57
C LEU A 103 13.04 -7.77 -1.14
N VAL A 104 13.07 -6.82 -0.20
CA VAL A 104 12.85 -7.08 1.24
C VAL A 104 11.49 -7.71 1.47
N LEU A 105 10.43 -7.11 0.91
CA LEU A 105 9.08 -7.64 1.02
C LEU A 105 8.95 -9.03 0.41
N ALA A 106 9.51 -9.29 -0.78
CA ALA A 106 9.42 -10.61 -1.41
C ALA A 106 10.08 -11.70 -0.56
N LYS A 107 11.29 -11.45 -0.02
CA LYS A 107 11.98 -12.38 0.88
C LYS A 107 11.18 -12.67 2.15
N ALA A 108 10.62 -11.63 2.75
CA ALA A 108 9.76 -11.77 3.93
C ALA A 108 8.47 -12.57 3.61
N ILE A 109 7.83 -12.31 2.47
CA ILE A 109 6.65 -13.07 2.00
C ILE A 109 6.98 -14.54 1.78
N GLU A 110 8.11 -14.85 1.14
CA GLU A 110 8.57 -16.24 0.93
C GLU A 110 8.83 -16.95 2.26
N LYS A 111 9.54 -16.31 3.19
CA LYS A 111 9.85 -16.85 4.52
C LYS A 111 8.59 -17.08 5.35
N ALA A 112 7.61 -16.17 5.28
CA ALA A 112 6.33 -16.30 5.96
C ALA A 112 5.47 -17.45 5.40
N GLY A 113 5.59 -17.69 4.09
CA GLY A 113 4.76 -18.62 3.33
C GLY A 113 3.37 -18.05 3.05
N TYR A 114 2.93 -18.14 1.80
CA TYR A 114 1.70 -17.51 1.33
C TYR A 114 1.02 -18.35 0.26
N ASP A 115 -0.27 -18.09 0.08
CA ASP A 115 -1.06 -18.53 -1.06
C ASP A 115 -1.64 -17.33 -1.82
N LEU A 116 -1.82 -16.19 -1.15
CA LEU A 116 -2.23 -14.92 -1.76
C LEU A 116 -1.50 -13.75 -1.09
N VAL A 117 -0.98 -12.82 -1.88
CA VAL A 117 -0.50 -11.52 -1.39
C VAL A 117 -1.51 -10.44 -1.78
N ILE A 118 -1.88 -9.58 -0.84
CA ILE A 118 -2.78 -8.43 -1.08
C ILE A 118 -2.04 -7.14 -0.69
N SER A 119 -2.10 -6.13 -1.56
CA SER A 119 -1.54 -4.80 -1.31
C SER A 119 -2.57 -3.71 -1.63
N GLY A 120 -2.41 -2.51 -1.05
CA GLY A 120 -3.11 -1.33 -1.55
C GLY A 120 -2.64 -0.96 -2.96
N MET A 121 -3.41 -0.15 -3.68
CA MET A 121 -3.06 0.29 -5.04
C MET A 121 -1.77 1.13 -5.08
N ALA A 122 -1.46 1.83 -4.00
CA ALA A 122 -0.29 2.64 -3.77
C ALA A 122 -0.19 2.99 -2.28
N SER A 123 0.84 3.71 -1.88
CA SER A 123 0.91 4.37 -0.57
C SER A 123 0.63 5.87 -0.71
N THR A 124 0.12 6.50 0.34
CA THR A 124 -0.29 7.92 0.34
C THR A 124 0.87 8.93 0.42
N ASP A 125 2.09 8.45 0.68
CA ASP A 125 3.33 9.24 0.60
C ASP A 125 4.01 9.09 -0.78
N GLY A 126 4.32 7.85 -1.20
CA GLY A 126 5.10 7.59 -2.41
C GLY A 126 4.26 7.52 -3.70
N THR A 127 2.99 7.12 -3.62
CA THR A 127 2.01 7.12 -4.74
C THR A 127 2.42 6.37 -6.02
N MET A 128 3.51 5.59 -6.02
CA MET A 128 4.06 4.98 -7.24
C MET A 128 3.16 3.87 -7.83
N GLY A 129 2.49 3.10 -6.97
CA GLY A 129 1.62 1.99 -7.37
C GLY A 129 2.30 0.81 -8.07
N VAL A 130 3.63 0.71 -7.99
CA VAL A 130 4.42 -0.33 -8.68
C VAL A 130 4.75 -1.55 -7.81
N VAL A 131 4.69 -1.43 -6.48
CA VAL A 131 5.12 -2.49 -5.55
C VAL A 131 4.41 -3.83 -5.80
N PRO A 132 3.09 -3.91 -6.01
CA PRO A 132 2.42 -5.19 -6.25
C PRO A 132 2.94 -5.91 -7.50
N ALA A 133 3.23 -5.16 -8.58
CA ALA A 133 3.77 -5.73 -9.80
C ALA A 133 5.22 -6.21 -9.62
N LEU A 134 6.04 -5.45 -8.87
CA LEU A 134 7.40 -5.85 -8.54
C LEU A 134 7.42 -7.12 -7.66
N LEU A 135 6.49 -7.23 -6.71
CA LEU A 135 6.34 -8.43 -5.88
C LEU A 135 5.98 -9.64 -6.72
N ALA A 136 5.01 -9.52 -7.63
CA ALA A 136 4.61 -10.62 -8.50
C ALA A 136 5.77 -11.14 -9.35
N GLU A 137 6.56 -10.23 -9.92
CA GLU A 137 7.77 -10.58 -10.69
C GLU A 137 8.79 -11.32 -9.82
N ARG A 138 9.10 -10.80 -8.63
CA ARG A 138 10.08 -11.41 -7.71
C ARG A 138 9.66 -12.79 -7.22
N LEU A 139 8.38 -12.94 -6.92
CA LEU A 139 7.80 -14.18 -6.44
C LEU A 139 7.54 -15.19 -7.58
N GLY A 140 7.62 -14.76 -8.84
CA GLY A 140 7.38 -15.60 -10.01
C GLY A 140 5.93 -16.07 -10.15
N VAL A 141 4.96 -15.25 -9.72
CA VAL A 141 3.53 -15.60 -9.68
C VAL A 141 2.68 -14.62 -10.50
N PRO A 142 1.49 -15.03 -10.98
CA PRO A 142 0.59 -14.11 -11.67
C PRO A 142 0.12 -12.96 -10.77
N GLN A 143 -0.23 -11.84 -11.40
CA GLN A 143 -0.80 -10.69 -10.71
C GLN A 143 -2.18 -10.30 -11.23
N VAL A 144 -3.03 -9.83 -10.33
CA VAL A 144 -4.31 -9.19 -10.64
C VAL A 144 -4.43 -7.89 -9.84
N THR A 145 -4.01 -6.78 -10.43
CA THR A 145 -3.84 -5.49 -9.73
C THR A 145 -4.97 -4.50 -10.01
N LEU A 146 -5.14 -3.54 -9.12
CA LEU A 146 -6.13 -2.45 -9.21
C LEU A 146 -7.57 -2.96 -9.24
N LEU A 147 -7.86 -3.95 -8.40
CA LEU A 147 -9.19 -4.54 -8.26
C LEU A 147 -10.12 -3.62 -7.43
N SER A 148 -11.31 -3.34 -7.98
CA SER A 148 -12.44 -2.74 -7.27
C SER A 148 -13.36 -3.80 -6.63
N GLU A 149 -13.17 -5.08 -6.96
CA GLU A 149 -13.82 -6.23 -6.30
C GLU A 149 -12.84 -7.40 -6.31
N VAL A 150 -12.78 -8.17 -5.21
CA VAL A 150 -11.93 -9.36 -5.12
C VAL A 150 -12.62 -10.51 -4.41
N SER A 151 -12.45 -11.72 -4.93
CA SER A 151 -12.92 -12.96 -4.30
C SER A 151 -11.96 -14.12 -4.58
N VAL A 152 -12.01 -15.14 -3.73
CA VAL A 152 -11.20 -16.36 -3.89
C VAL A 152 -12.13 -17.55 -3.86
N GLU A 153 -12.06 -18.40 -4.88
CA GLU A 153 -12.86 -19.62 -4.96
C GLU A 153 -12.07 -20.71 -5.70
N GLY A 154 -12.02 -21.92 -5.13
CA GLY A 154 -11.46 -23.09 -5.81
C GLY A 154 -9.99 -22.93 -6.24
N GLY A 155 -9.17 -22.23 -5.45
CA GLY A 155 -7.76 -21.98 -5.77
C GLY A 155 -7.52 -20.92 -6.86
N THR A 156 -8.55 -20.11 -7.16
CA THR A 156 -8.46 -19.01 -8.12
C THR A 156 -8.87 -17.72 -7.44
N VAL A 157 -8.05 -16.67 -7.58
CA VAL A 157 -8.44 -15.31 -7.24
C VAL A 157 -9.09 -14.65 -8.45
N LYS A 158 -10.20 -13.95 -8.22
CA LYS A 158 -10.98 -13.26 -9.25
C LYS A 158 -11.26 -11.84 -8.80
N GLY A 159 -11.43 -10.95 -9.76
CA GLY A 159 -11.84 -9.59 -9.45
C GLY A 159 -12.21 -8.76 -10.66
N ARG A 160 -12.75 -7.58 -10.38
CA ARG A 160 -13.08 -6.58 -11.40
C ARG A 160 -12.09 -5.42 -11.29
N ARG A 161 -11.51 -5.01 -12.42
CA ARG A 161 -10.68 -3.82 -12.55
C ARG A 161 -11.42 -2.78 -13.37
N ASP A 162 -11.58 -1.58 -12.83
CA ASP A 162 -12.26 -0.48 -13.51
C ASP A 162 -11.24 0.51 -14.07
N GLY A 163 -11.32 0.78 -15.37
CA GLY A 163 -10.60 1.85 -16.05
C GLY A 163 -11.57 2.85 -16.67
N ASP A 164 -11.03 3.94 -17.22
CA ASP A 164 -11.82 5.05 -17.76
C ASP A 164 -12.80 4.64 -18.87
N ALA A 165 -12.44 3.61 -19.65
CA ALA A 165 -13.19 3.18 -20.84
C ALA A 165 -13.93 1.86 -20.67
N ALA A 166 -13.54 1.01 -19.71
CA ALA A 166 -14.07 -0.33 -19.56
C ALA A 166 -13.83 -0.90 -18.15
N SER A 167 -14.68 -1.84 -17.76
CA SER A 167 -14.46 -2.74 -16.64
C SER A 167 -13.97 -4.10 -17.17
N GLU A 168 -12.96 -4.65 -16.52
CA GLU A 168 -12.34 -5.92 -16.88
C GLU A 168 -12.55 -6.93 -15.76
N ASN A 169 -13.01 -8.14 -16.09
CA ASN A 169 -13.04 -9.25 -15.15
C ASN A 169 -11.75 -10.06 -15.33
N LEU A 170 -10.97 -10.16 -14.26
CA LEU A 170 -9.65 -10.77 -14.27
C LEU A 170 -9.61 -11.95 -13.30
N GLU A 171 -8.82 -12.97 -13.61
CA GLU A 171 -8.62 -14.12 -12.74
C GLU A 171 -7.19 -14.67 -12.85
N ALA A 172 -6.72 -15.29 -11.77
CA ALA A 172 -5.43 -15.96 -11.70
C ALA A 172 -5.49 -17.16 -10.75
N SER A 173 -4.77 -18.23 -11.07
CA SER A 173 -4.57 -19.35 -10.14
C SER A 173 -3.66 -18.92 -8.99
N LEU A 174 -3.94 -19.43 -7.79
CA LEU A 174 -3.05 -19.26 -6.64
C LEU A 174 -1.80 -20.17 -6.80
N PRO A 175 -0.61 -19.74 -6.30
CA PRO A 175 -0.36 -18.48 -5.61
C PRO A 175 -0.37 -17.26 -6.54
N ALA A 176 -0.79 -16.11 -6.03
CA ALA A 176 -0.90 -14.87 -6.81
C ALA A 176 -0.66 -13.62 -5.95
N VAL A 177 -0.36 -12.51 -6.61
CA VAL A 177 -0.35 -11.16 -6.00
C VAL A 177 -1.54 -10.36 -6.52
N VAL A 178 -2.25 -9.68 -5.63
CA VAL A 178 -3.31 -8.76 -6.00
C VAL A 178 -3.13 -7.40 -5.36
N SER A 179 -3.65 -6.37 -6.01
CA SER A 179 -3.81 -5.06 -5.36
C SER A 179 -5.22 -4.54 -5.54
N VAL A 180 -5.68 -3.79 -4.54
CA VAL A 180 -7.05 -3.28 -4.47
C VAL A 180 -7.05 -1.75 -4.42
N THR A 181 -8.06 -1.13 -5.01
CA THR A 181 -8.22 0.32 -4.99
C THR A 181 -9.11 0.77 -3.82
N ASP A 182 -9.22 2.08 -3.63
CA ASP A 182 -10.18 2.72 -2.71
C ASP A 182 -11.65 2.49 -3.12
N GLN A 183 -11.90 1.90 -4.29
CA GLN A 183 -13.22 1.49 -4.75
C GLN A 183 -13.60 0.07 -4.32
N SER A 184 -12.71 -0.65 -3.61
CA SER A 184 -12.93 -2.03 -3.18
C SER A 184 -13.92 -2.21 -2.02
N GLY A 185 -14.46 -1.11 -1.51
CA GLY A 185 -15.39 -1.09 -0.38
C GLY A 185 -14.81 -0.29 0.79
N GLU A 186 -15.62 -0.07 1.82
CA GLU A 186 -15.20 0.70 3.00
C GLU A 186 -14.41 -0.17 3.98
N ALA A 187 -13.22 0.29 4.39
CA ALA A 187 -12.45 -0.39 5.43
C ALA A 187 -13.16 -0.31 6.79
N ARG A 188 -13.25 -1.43 7.50
CA ARG A 188 -13.90 -1.44 8.82
C ARG A 188 -13.07 -0.68 9.85
N TYR A 189 -13.77 0.04 10.72
CA TYR A 189 -13.15 0.60 11.90
C TYR A 189 -12.86 -0.50 12.95
N PRO A 190 -11.69 -0.48 13.59
CA PRO A 190 -11.40 -1.39 14.70
C PRO A 190 -12.43 -1.27 15.81
N SER A 191 -13.01 -2.40 16.23
CA SER A 191 -13.85 -2.44 17.43
C SER A 191 -13.01 -2.30 18.69
N PHE A 192 -13.60 -1.83 19.80
CA PHE A 192 -12.90 -1.79 21.09
C PHE A 192 -12.36 -3.17 21.51
N LYS A 193 -13.11 -4.25 21.22
CA LYS A 193 -12.66 -5.62 21.44
C LYS A 193 -11.46 -5.98 20.56
N GLY A 194 -11.47 -5.57 19.28
CA GLY A 194 -10.37 -5.74 18.34
C GLY A 194 -9.09 -5.06 18.81
N ILE A 195 -9.18 -3.80 19.24
CA ILE A 195 -8.06 -3.04 19.82
C ILE A 195 -7.46 -3.77 21.04
N MET A 196 -8.30 -4.29 21.93
CA MET A 196 -7.84 -5.04 23.11
C MET A 196 -7.21 -6.39 22.75
N ALA A 197 -7.72 -7.06 21.71
CA ALA A 197 -7.20 -8.34 21.23
C ALA A 197 -5.86 -8.18 20.50
N ALA A 198 -5.69 -7.11 19.72
CA ALA A 198 -4.49 -6.83 18.93
C ALA A 198 -3.21 -6.83 19.78
N LYS A 199 -3.27 -6.30 21.01
CA LYS A 199 -2.14 -6.28 21.96
C LYS A 199 -1.58 -7.65 22.33
N LYS A 200 -2.33 -8.72 22.07
CA LYS A 200 -1.95 -10.11 22.38
C LYS A 200 -1.62 -10.92 21.13
N LYS A 201 -1.86 -10.37 19.93
CA LYS A 201 -1.57 -11.06 18.68
C LYS A 201 -0.05 -11.11 18.47
N PRO A 202 0.46 -12.20 17.88
CA PRO A 202 1.89 -12.34 17.66
C PRO A 202 2.39 -11.32 16.63
N VAL A 203 3.55 -10.74 16.94
CA VAL A 203 4.31 -9.87 16.04
C VAL A 203 5.72 -10.44 15.99
N GLU A 204 6.15 -10.86 14.81
CA GLU A 204 7.52 -11.29 14.56
C GLU A 204 8.32 -10.10 14.04
N SER A 205 9.57 -9.98 14.48
CA SER A 205 10.52 -8.98 14.00
C SER A 205 11.66 -9.68 13.28
N TRP A 206 11.96 -9.25 12.06
CA TRP A 206 13.08 -9.73 11.25
C TRP A 206 13.96 -8.55 10.83
N ASP A 207 15.24 -8.82 10.65
CA ASP A 207 16.20 -7.88 10.05
C ASP A 207 16.65 -8.37 8.66
N LEU A 208 17.64 -7.72 8.02
CA LEU A 208 18.14 -8.17 6.71
C LEU A 208 18.82 -9.54 6.79
N SER A 209 19.48 -9.85 7.91
CA SER A 209 20.17 -11.13 8.12
C SER A 209 19.20 -12.31 8.21
N ASP A 210 18.03 -12.08 8.80
CA ASP A 210 16.91 -13.01 8.84
C ASP A 210 16.35 -13.35 7.45
N LEU A 211 16.58 -12.49 6.45
CA LEU A 211 16.04 -12.59 5.09
C LEU A 211 17.10 -12.97 4.04
N ASP A 212 18.34 -13.20 4.47
CA ASP A 212 19.49 -13.44 3.60
C ASP A 212 19.65 -12.32 2.55
N ILE A 213 19.57 -11.06 2.98
CA ILE A 213 19.77 -9.86 2.14
C ILE A 213 21.06 -9.16 2.57
N ASP A 214 21.93 -8.86 1.61
CA ASP A 214 23.14 -8.08 1.90
C ASP A 214 22.79 -6.58 1.97
N ALA A 215 23.40 -5.86 2.93
CA ALA A 215 23.15 -4.42 3.12
C ALA A 215 23.42 -3.57 1.86
N GLU A 216 24.35 -4.02 1.00
CA GLU A 216 24.68 -3.35 -0.27
C GLU A 216 23.55 -3.44 -1.33
N GLU A 217 22.55 -4.31 -1.13
CA GLU A 217 21.41 -4.47 -2.04
C GLU A 217 20.24 -3.52 -1.75
N VAL A 218 20.30 -2.81 -0.62
CA VAL A 218 19.23 -1.92 -0.13
C VAL A 218 19.80 -0.58 0.35
N GLY A 219 18.94 0.25 0.91
CA GLY A 219 19.29 1.58 1.39
C GLY A 219 19.60 2.56 0.25
N LEU A 220 20.07 3.75 0.62
CA LEU A 220 20.42 4.81 -0.34
C LEU A 220 21.50 4.37 -1.36
N GLU A 221 22.48 3.57 -0.93
CA GLU A 221 23.59 3.14 -1.79
C GLU A 221 23.20 1.99 -2.74
N GLY A 222 22.34 1.07 -2.29
CA GLY A 222 21.83 -0.04 -3.09
C GLY A 222 20.61 0.30 -3.95
N ALA A 223 20.04 1.49 -3.78
CA ALA A 223 18.87 1.93 -4.55
C ALA A 223 19.17 2.07 -6.05
N TYR A 224 18.23 1.62 -6.88
CA TYR A 224 18.31 1.75 -8.35
C TYR A 224 17.94 3.15 -8.85
N THR A 225 17.19 3.88 -8.03
CA THR A 225 16.72 5.23 -8.32
C THR A 225 17.02 6.15 -7.15
N THR A 226 17.26 7.42 -7.45
CA THR A 226 17.57 8.46 -6.46
C THR A 226 16.71 9.67 -6.71
N VAL A 227 16.27 10.34 -5.65
CA VAL A 227 15.58 11.62 -5.74
C VAL A 227 16.63 12.72 -5.88
N ASP A 228 16.75 13.31 -7.07
CA ASP A 228 17.74 14.37 -7.32
C ASP A 228 17.37 15.72 -6.66
N GLY A 229 16.09 15.90 -6.32
CA GLY A 229 15.60 17.11 -5.67
C GLY A 229 14.11 17.06 -5.41
N ALA A 230 13.70 17.73 -4.33
CA ALA A 230 12.31 17.98 -3.98
C ALA A 230 12.08 19.48 -3.80
N ALA A 231 10.88 19.95 -4.18
CA ALA A 231 10.49 21.33 -3.98
C ALA A 231 9.02 21.38 -3.56
N GLU A 232 8.72 22.26 -2.60
CA GLU A 232 7.35 22.49 -2.20
C GLU A 232 6.48 22.97 -3.36
N ARG A 233 5.25 22.45 -3.41
CA ARG A 233 4.26 22.94 -4.36
C ARG A 233 4.00 24.43 -4.07
N PRO A 234 4.12 25.32 -5.07
CA PRO A 234 3.82 26.73 -4.87
C PRO A 234 2.40 26.93 -4.33
N ALA A 235 2.25 27.86 -3.40
CA ALA A 235 0.95 28.22 -2.84
C ALA A 235 -0.05 28.57 -3.95
N ARG A 236 -1.31 28.15 -3.79
CA ARG A 236 -2.37 28.47 -4.75
C ARG A 236 -2.51 29.99 -4.85
N THR A 237 -2.37 30.53 -6.05
CA THR A 237 -2.65 31.95 -6.30
C THR A 237 -4.15 32.18 -6.46
N ALA A 238 -4.59 33.42 -6.26
CA ALA A 238 -5.96 33.80 -6.62
C ALA A 238 -6.21 33.45 -8.10
N GLY A 239 -7.31 32.75 -8.35
CA GLY A 239 -7.76 32.46 -9.72
C GLY A 239 -8.27 33.71 -10.43
N THR A 240 -8.48 33.60 -11.73
CA THR A 240 -9.08 34.68 -12.53
C THR A 240 -10.57 34.81 -12.19
N ILE A 241 -10.98 35.97 -11.67
CA ILE A 241 -12.39 36.28 -11.46
C ILE A 241 -12.98 36.80 -12.78
N VAL A 242 -13.91 36.03 -13.35
CA VAL A 242 -14.69 36.45 -14.51
C VAL A 242 -16.02 37.01 -14.02
N LYS A 243 -16.26 38.31 -14.26
CA LYS A 243 -17.57 38.93 -14.03
C LYS A 243 -18.46 38.63 -15.22
N ASP A 244 -19.57 37.94 -14.99
CA ASP A 244 -20.49 37.60 -16.07
C ASP A 244 -21.33 38.81 -16.49
N GLU A 245 -21.07 39.29 -17.71
CA GLU A 245 -21.85 40.33 -18.39
C GLU A 245 -22.53 39.77 -19.66
N GLY A 246 -22.78 38.45 -19.70
CA GLY A 246 -23.38 37.72 -20.82
C GLY A 246 -22.41 36.82 -21.60
N GLU A 247 -21.12 36.86 -21.26
CA GLU A 247 -20.04 36.11 -21.92
C GLU A 247 -19.26 35.20 -20.96
N GLY A 248 -19.64 35.15 -19.67
CA GLY A 248 -18.91 34.39 -18.66
C GLY A 248 -18.78 32.90 -18.99
N GLY A 249 -19.85 32.31 -19.56
CA GLY A 249 -19.84 30.92 -20.00
C GLY A 249 -18.84 30.62 -21.12
N LYS A 250 -18.68 31.55 -22.09
CA LYS A 250 -17.69 31.38 -23.16
C LYS A 250 -16.27 31.51 -22.62
N GLN A 251 -16.02 32.49 -21.76
CA GLN A 251 -14.71 32.70 -21.15
C GLN A 251 -14.29 31.53 -20.26
N LEU A 252 -15.23 30.92 -19.53
CA LEU A 252 -14.96 29.70 -18.78
C LEU A 252 -14.60 28.54 -19.73
N ALA A 253 -15.39 28.31 -20.78
CA ALA A 253 -15.11 27.24 -21.75
C ALA A 253 -13.76 27.44 -22.45
N GLU A 254 -13.42 28.67 -22.84
CA GLU A 254 -12.12 29.02 -23.42
C GLU A 254 -10.97 28.78 -22.44
N PHE A 255 -11.14 29.14 -21.16
CA PHE A 255 -10.15 28.84 -20.13
C PHE A 255 -9.96 27.33 -19.97
N LEU A 256 -11.05 26.56 -19.85
CA LEU A 256 -10.99 25.11 -19.68
C LEU A 256 -10.33 24.44 -20.89
N ALA A 257 -10.70 24.82 -22.12
CA ALA A 257 -10.08 24.30 -23.34
C ALA A 257 -8.61 24.71 -23.46
N GLY A 258 -8.28 25.96 -23.11
CA GLY A 258 -6.90 26.46 -23.11
C GLY A 258 -6.00 25.76 -22.09
N GLN A 259 -6.58 25.31 -20.96
CA GLN A 259 -5.90 24.49 -19.96
C GLN A 259 -6.01 22.98 -20.22
N LYS A 260 -6.68 22.57 -21.31
CA LYS A 260 -6.94 21.16 -21.68
C LYS A 260 -7.70 20.36 -20.63
N PHE A 261 -8.60 21.02 -19.91
CA PHE A 261 -9.56 20.34 -19.05
C PHE A 261 -10.76 19.79 -19.83
N ILE A 262 -11.04 20.34 -21.01
CA ILE A 262 -12.06 19.89 -21.98
C ILE A 262 -11.53 19.98 -23.42
#